data_AF-A0A2E8WEC5-F1
#
_entry.id   AF-A0A2E8WEC5-F1
#
_cell.length_a   1.000
_cell.length_b   1.000
_cell.length_c   1.000
_cell.angle_alpha   90.00
_cell.angle_beta   90.00
_cell.angle_gamma   90.00
#
_symmetry.space_group_name_H-M   'P 1'
#
loop_
_entity.id
_entity.type
_entity.pdbx_description
1 polymer ?
#
loop_
_entity_poly.entity_id
_entity_poly.type
_entity_poly.pdbx_seq_one_letter_code
_entity_poly.pdbx_strand_id
1 'polypeptide(L)'
;MSISLTAEQKQSWTDDGFLILRDTFSKAELDRVAAGVLRAVKSGNCYSGRGGQLLPIDSEGSYPMPETMYTVEGQYQDDPDLLFMAEHPAVLGPVEELLGGPAYLSAFISYLKTPGARGTWGDYQGSHPTGHCDYKTYHQAGSSLNWLFAIVPLVDLDEETGPLLVSPGSHKVSRIVPLNDRVSRVERASASDIAPLVDAELRRGDLLFMSMFTWHEGGANGSDHDRFGLYNKYRALDAPPACGPQLFSERTYHALSEKGKRLVPHHSDLPFTEAGLIVEHDGKVLLMARDHGGWQLPGAPASIDSPTGQGVTSELIGQLEVALLDSLGVEIPWMTFVADCFDANGVRRVYAYSDDQGAIAEAVSGPGFRWVESDGVTTLVEAEELGRDDADAIGLWSSEPCLRGTGESSERAKRVAGAR
;
A
#
# COMPACT_ATOMS: atom_id res chain seq x y z
N MET A 1 -2.49 12.32 -25.45
CA MET A 1 -3.95 12.13 -25.46
C MET A 1 -4.25 11.01 -24.48
N SER A 2 -5.26 11.15 -23.61
CA SER A 2 -5.64 10.05 -22.70
C SER A 2 -6.24 8.90 -23.52
N ILE A 3 -5.83 7.66 -23.25
CA ILE A 3 -6.44 6.48 -23.85
C ILE A 3 -7.68 6.15 -23.01
N SER A 4 -8.84 6.01 -23.66
CA SER A 4 -10.06 5.50 -23.03
C SER A 4 -10.26 4.04 -23.43
N LEU A 5 -10.68 3.23 -22.47
CA LEU A 5 -10.91 1.81 -22.64
C LEU A 5 -12.19 1.54 -23.43
N THR A 6 -12.14 0.56 -24.34
CA THR A 6 -13.33 0.09 -25.06
C THR A 6 -14.29 -0.65 -24.12
N ALA A 7 -15.53 -0.85 -24.59
CA ALA A 7 -16.50 -1.66 -23.85
C ALA A 7 -16.02 -3.10 -23.66
N GLU A 8 -15.37 -3.70 -24.66
CA GLU A 8 -14.82 -5.06 -24.52
C GLU A 8 -13.68 -5.12 -23.49
N GLN A 9 -12.81 -4.11 -23.45
CA GLN A 9 -11.72 -4.03 -22.48
C GLN A 9 -12.23 -3.91 -21.04
N LYS A 10 -13.26 -3.09 -20.81
CA LYS A 10 -13.94 -2.98 -19.50
C LYS A 10 -14.63 -4.28 -19.11
N GLN A 11 -15.22 -4.97 -20.08
CA GLN A 11 -15.88 -6.25 -19.84
C GLN A 11 -14.86 -7.33 -19.45
N SER A 12 -13.73 -7.44 -20.17
CA SER A 12 -12.64 -8.37 -19.79
C SER A 12 -12.07 -8.06 -18.40
N TRP A 13 -11.84 -6.79 -18.07
CA TRP A 13 -11.47 -6.41 -16.69
C TRP A 13 -12.49 -6.90 -15.66
N THR A 14 -13.77 -6.68 -15.93
CA THR A 14 -14.87 -7.08 -15.04
C THR A 14 -14.92 -8.60 -14.91
N ASP A 15 -14.69 -9.32 -16.01
CA ASP A 15 -14.81 -10.77 -16.07
C ASP A 15 -13.63 -11.50 -15.46
N ASP A 16 -12.42 -11.07 -15.81
CA ASP A 16 -11.16 -11.77 -15.57
C ASP A 16 -10.37 -11.19 -14.40
N GLY A 17 -10.59 -9.92 -14.05
CA GLY A 17 -9.85 -9.23 -12.97
C GLY A 17 -8.52 -8.66 -13.43
N PHE A 18 -8.24 -8.74 -14.72
CA PHE A 18 -7.06 -8.16 -15.34
C PHE A 18 -7.38 -7.74 -16.78
N LEU A 19 -6.55 -6.86 -17.35
CA LEU A 19 -6.68 -6.35 -18.71
C LEU A 19 -5.29 -6.16 -19.31
N ILE A 20 -5.07 -6.68 -20.53
CA ILE A 20 -3.81 -6.52 -21.26
C ILE A 20 -4.02 -5.59 -22.44
N LEU A 21 -3.24 -4.52 -22.50
CA LEU A 21 -3.11 -3.65 -23.68
C LEU A 21 -1.81 -4.02 -24.42
N ARG A 22 -1.94 -4.45 -25.66
CA ARG A 22 -0.80 -4.93 -26.46
C ARG A 22 -0.06 -3.77 -27.13
N ASP A 23 1.26 -3.87 -27.19
CA ASP A 23 2.14 -2.91 -27.91
C ASP A 23 1.81 -1.43 -27.58
N THR A 24 1.73 -1.13 -26.28
CA THR A 24 1.23 0.15 -25.77
C THR A 24 2.27 1.27 -25.88
N PHE A 25 3.56 0.93 -25.76
CA PHE A 25 4.64 1.90 -25.65
C PHE A 25 5.60 1.84 -26.82
N SER A 26 6.12 3.00 -27.23
CA SER A 26 7.15 3.03 -28.25
C SER A 26 8.46 2.42 -27.75
N LYS A 27 9.26 1.88 -28.68
CA LYS A 27 10.62 1.39 -28.37
C LYS A 27 11.46 2.44 -27.62
N ALA A 28 11.35 3.71 -28.00
CA ALA A 28 12.13 4.78 -27.37
C ALA A 28 11.75 5.01 -25.90
N GLU A 29 10.46 4.94 -25.57
CA GLU A 29 9.98 5.04 -24.17
C GLU A 29 10.44 3.84 -23.34
N LEU A 30 10.34 2.63 -23.90
CA LEU A 30 10.80 1.40 -23.24
C LEU A 30 12.30 1.40 -23.00
N ASP A 31 13.10 1.84 -23.98
CA ASP A 31 14.55 1.96 -23.85
C ASP A 31 14.93 3.00 -22.77
N ARG A 32 14.19 4.11 -22.71
CA ARG A 32 14.39 5.17 -21.71
C ARG A 32 14.14 4.65 -20.29
N VAL A 33 13.01 4.00 -20.05
CA VAL A 33 12.68 3.40 -18.74
C VAL A 33 13.67 2.30 -18.37
N ALA A 34 14.00 1.41 -19.31
CA ALA A 34 14.97 0.34 -19.07
C ALA A 34 16.34 0.88 -18.67
N ALA A 35 16.79 1.98 -19.30
CA ALA A 35 18.02 2.66 -18.91
C ALA A 35 17.94 3.23 -17.49
N GLY A 36 16.80 3.81 -17.08
CA GLY A 36 16.57 4.29 -15.71
C GLY A 36 16.66 3.16 -14.67
N VAL A 37 15.98 2.03 -14.92
CA VAL A 37 16.05 0.84 -14.05
C VAL A 37 17.49 0.34 -13.93
N LEU A 38 18.19 0.17 -15.05
CA LEU A 38 19.58 -0.29 -15.06
C LEU A 38 20.54 0.68 -14.38
N ARG A 39 20.32 2.00 -14.48
CA ARG A 39 21.10 3.00 -13.74
C ARG A 39 20.90 2.86 -12.24
N ALA A 40 19.66 2.74 -11.78
CA ALA A 40 19.36 2.56 -10.35
C ALA A 40 20.03 1.29 -9.80
N VAL A 41 19.92 0.18 -10.54
CA VAL A 41 20.53 -1.10 -10.14
C VAL A 41 22.07 -1.04 -10.15
N LYS A 42 22.69 -0.49 -11.20
CA LYS A 42 24.16 -0.39 -11.31
C LYS A 42 24.79 0.59 -10.32
N SER A 43 24.04 1.60 -9.88
CA SER A 43 24.50 2.57 -8.88
C SER A 43 24.26 2.11 -7.44
N GLY A 44 23.60 0.96 -7.24
CA GLY A 44 23.23 0.46 -5.92
C GLY A 44 22.05 1.20 -5.28
N ASN A 45 21.32 2.02 -6.04
CA ASN A 45 20.13 2.71 -5.57
C ASN A 45 18.89 1.80 -5.66
N CYS A 46 19.00 0.63 -5.05
CA CYS A 46 17.97 -0.40 -4.98
C CYS A 46 18.25 -1.36 -3.82
N TYR A 47 17.31 -2.29 -3.58
CA TYR A 47 17.46 -3.37 -2.63
C TYR A 47 17.76 -4.67 -3.36
N SER A 48 18.48 -5.61 -2.73
CA SER A 48 18.63 -6.97 -3.24
C SER A 48 18.00 -7.96 -2.28
N GLY A 49 17.54 -9.10 -2.81
CA GLY A 49 17.01 -10.18 -1.99
C GLY A 49 17.42 -11.54 -2.51
N ARG A 50 17.89 -12.40 -1.59
CA ARG A 50 17.93 -13.86 -1.74
C ARG A 50 16.96 -14.45 -0.71
N GLY A 51 16.09 -15.37 -1.13
CA GLY A 51 15.20 -16.05 -0.17
C GLY A 51 13.99 -15.23 0.33
N GLY A 52 13.64 -14.11 -0.32
CA GLY A 52 12.41 -13.35 -0.02
C GLY A 52 12.55 -12.21 0.98
N GLN A 53 13.75 -11.94 1.50
CA GLN A 53 14.03 -10.78 2.34
C GLN A 53 14.70 -9.67 1.51
N LEU A 54 14.16 -8.45 1.55
CA LEU A 54 14.79 -7.28 0.94
C LEU A 54 15.87 -6.76 1.91
N LEU A 55 17.11 -6.71 1.44
CA LEU A 55 18.24 -6.17 2.18
C LEU A 55 18.84 -4.99 1.38
N PRO A 56 19.33 -3.94 2.06
CA PRO A 56 20.16 -2.93 1.40
C PRO A 56 21.35 -3.61 0.73
N ILE A 57 21.73 -3.13 -0.46
CA ILE A 57 22.89 -3.69 -1.18
C ILE A 57 24.16 -3.27 -0.45
N ASP A 58 24.92 -4.25 0.06
CA ASP A 58 26.31 -4.09 0.44
C ASP A 58 27.24 -4.38 -0.76
N SER A 59 28.56 -4.31 -0.54
CA SER A 59 29.54 -4.58 -1.60
C SER A 59 29.47 -6.00 -2.18
N GLU A 60 28.91 -6.97 -1.44
CA GLU A 60 28.77 -8.33 -1.94
C GLU A 60 27.55 -8.44 -2.86
N GLY A 61 26.46 -7.70 -2.63
CA GLY A 61 25.20 -7.73 -3.41
C GLY A 61 25.14 -6.93 -4.72
N SER A 62 26.24 -6.34 -5.19
CA SER A 62 26.23 -5.45 -6.37
C SER A 62 25.86 -6.14 -7.68
N TYR A 63 25.22 -5.40 -8.60
CA TYR A 63 24.87 -5.91 -9.93
C TYR A 63 26.12 -6.11 -10.81
N PRO A 64 26.21 -7.20 -11.62
CA PRO A 64 25.21 -8.26 -11.82
C PRO A 64 25.48 -9.51 -10.97
N MET A 65 24.90 -9.61 -9.77
CA MET A 65 24.95 -10.86 -9.01
C MET A 65 23.99 -11.90 -9.61
N PRO A 66 24.43 -13.15 -9.87
CA PRO A 66 23.56 -14.23 -10.32
C PRO A 66 22.47 -14.58 -9.30
N GLU A 67 21.36 -15.16 -9.77
CA GLU A 67 20.26 -15.67 -8.95
C GLU A 67 19.65 -14.65 -7.98
N THR A 68 19.66 -13.37 -8.36
CA THR A 68 19.33 -12.25 -7.47
C THR A 68 18.16 -11.45 -8.01
N MET A 69 17.27 -11.06 -7.09
CA MET A 69 16.21 -10.10 -7.36
C MET A 69 16.62 -8.74 -6.82
N TYR A 70 16.72 -7.77 -7.71
CA TYR A 70 16.89 -6.36 -7.42
C TYR A 70 15.53 -5.66 -7.44
N THR A 71 15.26 -4.86 -6.41
CA THR A 71 14.03 -4.08 -6.28
C THR A 71 14.36 -2.60 -6.26
N VAL A 72 14.02 -1.89 -7.34
CA VAL A 72 14.12 -0.44 -7.42
C VAL A 72 12.81 0.14 -6.89
N GLU A 73 12.89 0.94 -5.84
CA GLU A 73 11.75 1.62 -5.26
C GLU A 73 11.72 3.07 -5.75
N GLY A 74 10.95 3.33 -6.81
CA GLY A 74 10.82 4.65 -7.45
C GLY A 74 10.33 5.74 -6.51
N GLN A 75 9.60 5.38 -5.45
CA GLN A 75 9.17 6.32 -4.41
C GLN A 75 10.32 7.01 -3.64
N TYR A 76 11.55 6.52 -3.84
CA TYR A 76 12.79 7.10 -3.33
C TYR A 76 13.78 7.34 -4.47
N GLN A 77 13.31 7.72 -5.64
CA GLN A 77 14.15 8.07 -6.79
C GLN A 77 13.86 9.50 -7.22
N ASP A 78 14.79 10.08 -7.96
CA ASP A 78 14.66 11.38 -8.63
C ASP A 78 14.95 11.27 -10.14
N ASP A 79 15.06 10.05 -10.67
CA ASP A 79 15.35 9.80 -12.08
C ASP A 79 14.10 10.03 -12.95
N PRO A 80 14.05 11.13 -13.75
CA PRO A 80 12.88 11.44 -14.56
C PRO A 80 12.67 10.45 -15.71
N ASP A 81 13.69 9.68 -16.11
CA ASP A 81 13.54 8.63 -17.12
C ASP A 81 12.85 7.38 -16.56
N LEU A 82 12.82 7.23 -15.24
CA LEU A 82 12.08 6.18 -14.56
C LEU A 82 10.66 6.67 -14.21
N LEU A 83 10.56 7.84 -13.58
CA LEU A 83 9.34 8.30 -12.93
C LEU A 83 8.25 8.76 -13.89
N PHE A 84 8.59 9.18 -15.12
CA PHE A 84 7.58 9.65 -16.08
C PHE A 84 6.50 8.59 -16.39
N MET A 85 6.83 7.31 -16.24
CA MET A 85 5.87 6.23 -16.48
C MET A 85 4.72 6.24 -15.46
N ALA A 86 4.95 6.77 -14.25
CA ALA A 86 3.93 6.87 -13.21
C ALA A 86 2.73 7.74 -13.63
N GLU A 87 2.98 8.74 -14.47
CA GLU A 87 2.00 9.72 -14.95
C GLU A 87 1.73 9.60 -16.46
N HIS A 88 2.18 8.52 -17.09
CA HIS A 88 2.04 8.33 -18.52
C HIS A 88 0.55 8.21 -18.90
N PRO A 89 0.05 8.93 -19.92
CA PRO A 89 -1.38 8.94 -20.27
C PRO A 89 -1.97 7.57 -20.64
N ALA A 90 -1.16 6.67 -21.22
CA ALA A 90 -1.58 5.30 -21.52
C ALA A 90 -1.70 4.42 -20.26
N VAL A 91 -1.08 4.83 -19.15
CA VAL A 91 -1.21 4.17 -17.85
C VAL A 91 -2.32 4.83 -17.05
N LEU A 92 -2.15 6.11 -16.71
CA LEU A 92 -3.00 6.79 -15.74
C LEU A 92 -4.47 6.91 -16.19
N GLY A 93 -4.73 7.13 -17.48
CA GLY A 93 -6.09 7.20 -18.02
C GLY A 93 -6.89 5.93 -17.75
N PRO A 94 -6.42 4.76 -18.24
CA PRO A 94 -7.02 3.47 -17.92
C PRO A 94 -7.06 3.16 -16.41
N VAL A 95 -6.04 3.50 -15.63
CA VAL A 95 -6.05 3.30 -14.17
C VAL A 95 -7.26 4.00 -13.55
N GLU A 96 -7.48 5.28 -13.85
CA GLU A 96 -8.58 6.06 -13.28
C GLU A 96 -9.95 5.57 -13.77
N GLU A 97 -10.02 5.10 -15.01
CA GLU A 97 -11.24 4.50 -15.58
C GLU A 97 -11.59 3.15 -14.90
N LEU A 98 -10.60 2.30 -14.63
CA LEU A 98 -10.78 1.00 -13.97
C LEU A 98 -11.08 1.14 -12.46
N LEU A 99 -10.50 2.15 -11.81
CA LEU A 99 -10.78 2.46 -10.40
C LEU A 99 -12.08 3.25 -10.19
N GLY A 100 -12.65 3.80 -11.28
CA GLY A 100 -13.90 4.56 -11.24
C GLY A 100 -13.75 6.03 -10.84
N GLY A 101 -12.53 6.57 -10.80
CA GLY A 101 -12.25 7.94 -10.36
C GLY A 101 -10.76 8.27 -10.27
N PRO A 102 -10.41 9.45 -9.71
CA PRO A 102 -9.03 9.86 -9.52
C PRO A 102 -8.21 8.86 -8.72
N ALA A 103 -6.96 8.67 -9.12
CA ALA A 103 -6.06 7.71 -8.48
C ALA A 103 -4.85 8.38 -7.83
N TYR A 104 -4.32 7.70 -6.81
CA TYR A 104 -3.00 7.97 -6.23
C TYR A 104 -2.06 6.80 -6.50
N LEU A 105 -0.77 7.11 -6.65
CA LEU A 105 0.29 6.12 -6.67
C LEU A 105 0.54 5.63 -5.24
N SER A 106 0.46 4.32 -5.05
CA SER A 106 0.72 3.65 -3.76
C SER A 106 2.13 3.11 -3.67
N ALA A 107 2.70 2.69 -4.80
CA ALA A 107 4.09 2.26 -4.89
C ALA A 107 4.57 2.39 -6.33
N PHE A 108 5.84 2.80 -6.49
CA PHE A 108 6.56 2.69 -7.75
C PHE A 108 7.63 1.63 -7.58
N ILE A 109 7.51 0.50 -8.28
CA ILE A 109 8.42 -0.62 -8.09
C ILE A 109 8.90 -1.12 -9.45
N SER A 110 10.20 -1.35 -9.58
CA SER A 110 10.76 -2.18 -10.64
C SER A 110 11.42 -3.39 -10.03
N TYR A 111 11.15 -4.56 -10.61
CA TYR A 111 11.85 -5.80 -10.26
C TYR A 111 12.77 -6.17 -11.40
N LEU A 112 14.04 -6.42 -11.09
CA LEU A 112 15.01 -7.02 -12.00
C LEU A 112 15.52 -8.32 -11.40
N LYS A 113 15.32 -9.42 -12.13
CA LYS A 113 15.74 -10.76 -11.75
C LYS A 113 16.86 -11.20 -12.69
N THR A 114 18.05 -11.42 -12.15
CA THR A 114 19.18 -11.97 -12.95
C THR A 114 18.95 -13.45 -13.27
N PRO A 115 19.70 -14.03 -14.23
CA PRO A 115 19.63 -15.47 -14.54
C PRO A 115 19.66 -16.35 -13.28
N GLY A 116 18.76 -17.32 -13.23
CA GLY A 116 18.55 -18.26 -12.12
C GLY A 116 17.78 -17.70 -10.91
N ALA A 117 17.38 -16.42 -10.92
CA ALA A 117 16.64 -15.83 -9.81
C ALA A 117 15.25 -16.46 -9.68
N ARG A 118 14.83 -16.70 -8.44
CA ARG A 118 13.59 -17.43 -8.12
C ARG A 118 12.31 -16.67 -8.51
N GLY A 119 11.22 -17.43 -8.61
CA GLY A 119 9.86 -16.93 -8.79
C GLY A 119 9.33 -16.15 -7.59
N THR A 120 8.04 -15.83 -7.63
CA THR A 120 7.34 -15.25 -6.49
C THR A 120 7.23 -16.25 -5.33
N TRP A 121 7.10 -15.70 -4.13
CA TRP A 121 6.77 -16.48 -2.93
C TRP A 121 5.26 -16.61 -2.79
N GLY A 122 4.84 -17.67 -2.13
CA GLY A 122 3.44 -18.03 -1.92
C GLY A 122 2.63 -17.05 -1.11
N ASP A 123 1.34 -17.36 -1.03
CA ASP A 123 0.37 -16.62 -0.26
C ASP A 123 0.77 -16.54 1.22
N TYR A 124 0.67 -15.37 1.83
CA TYR A 124 1.11 -15.16 3.21
C TYR A 124 0.25 -15.91 4.23
N GLN A 125 -0.93 -16.40 3.82
CA GLN A 125 -1.77 -17.29 4.62
C GLN A 125 -1.43 -18.78 4.41
N GLY A 126 -0.42 -19.08 3.61
CA GLY A 126 0.06 -20.43 3.37
C GLY A 126 -0.83 -21.28 2.46
N SER A 127 -1.82 -20.69 1.78
CA SER A 127 -2.77 -21.44 0.97
C SER A 127 -2.20 -21.92 -0.38
N HIS A 128 -1.08 -21.35 -0.84
CA HIS A 128 -0.37 -21.78 -2.04
C HIS A 128 1.13 -21.46 -1.95
N PRO A 129 2.04 -22.30 -2.51
CA PRO A 129 3.49 -22.13 -2.35
C PRO A 129 4.11 -20.96 -3.14
N THR A 130 3.47 -20.49 -4.21
CA THR A 130 4.06 -19.51 -5.17
C THR A 130 3.06 -18.45 -5.67
N GLY A 131 1.87 -18.88 -6.08
CA GLY A 131 0.72 -18.02 -6.35
C GLY A 131 0.14 -17.33 -5.10
N HIS A 132 -0.35 -16.11 -5.29
CA HIS A 132 -0.98 -15.27 -4.24
C HIS A 132 -1.82 -14.16 -4.87
N CYS A 133 -2.66 -13.49 -4.07
CA CYS A 133 -3.14 -12.15 -4.36
C CYS A 133 -2.56 -11.14 -3.38
N ASP A 134 -2.47 -9.88 -3.79
CA ASP A 134 -1.56 -8.92 -3.15
C ASP A 134 -2.24 -7.97 -2.16
N TYR A 135 -3.54 -8.16 -1.94
CA TYR A 135 -4.22 -7.60 -0.76
C TYR A 135 -3.51 -8.08 0.52
N LYS A 136 -3.14 -7.19 1.43
CA LYS A 136 -2.40 -7.50 2.67
C LYS A 136 -2.78 -6.42 3.68
N THR A 137 -3.43 -6.80 4.78
CA THR A 137 -3.89 -5.87 5.84
C THR A 137 -2.74 -5.06 6.47
N TYR A 138 -1.51 -5.54 6.33
CA TYR A 138 -0.30 -4.96 6.90
C TYR A 138 0.64 -4.33 5.85
N HIS A 139 0.18 -4.04 4.62
CA HIS A 139 1.00 -3.35 3.62
C HIS A 139 0.33 -2.07 3.12
N GLN A 140 1.14 -1.04 2.90
CA GLN A 140 0.78 0.32 2.47
C GLN A 140 0.03 0.40 1.15
N ALA A 141 0.27 -0.54 0.23
CA ALA A 141 -0.57 -0.67 -0.97
C ALA A 141 -1.66 -1.74 -0.75
N GLY A 142 -1.28 -2.87 -0.12
CA GLY A 142 -2.13 -4.05 0.00
C GLY A 142 -3.36 -3.87 0.89
N SER A 143 -3.38 -2.90 1.79
CA SER A 143 -4.47 -2.68 2.76
C SER A 143 -5.55 -1.71 2.25
N SER A 144 -5.40 -1.16 1.04
CA SER A 144 -6.47 -0.42 0.36
C SER A 144 -7.53 -1.40 -0.16
N LEU A 145 -8.78 -0.94 -0.22
CA LEU A 145 -9.92 -1.74 -0.70
C LEU A 145 -10.26 -1.51 -2.18
N ASN A 146 -9.59 -0.58 -2.87
CA ASN A 146 -9.77 -0.37 -4.30
C ASN A 146 -8.44 0.08 -4.92
N TRP A 147 -7.64 -0.90 -5.35
CA TRP A 147 -6.36 -0.65 -6.00
C TRP A 147 -6.03 -1.73 -7.03
N LEU A 148 -5.10 -1.39 -7.93
CA LEU A 148 -4.64 -2.27 -9.00
C LEU A 148 -3.14 -2.09 -9.27
N PHE A 149 -2.57 -3.06 -9.97
CA PHE A 149 -1.27 -2.96 -10.60
C PHE A 149 -1.37 -2.37 -12.00
N ALA A 150 -0.34 -1.64 -12.41
CA ALA A 150 0.01 -1.40 -13.80
C ALA A 150 1.42 -1.98 -14.04
N ILE A 151 1.50 -3.03 -14.83
CA ILE A 151 2.72 -3.79 -15.09
C ILE A 151 3.19 -3.54 -16.51
N VAL A 152 4.44 -3.08 -16.65
CA VAL A 152 5.10 -2.86 -17.95
C VAL A 152 6.29 -3.80 -18.05
N PRO A 153 6.16 -4.95 -18.73
CA PRO A 153 7.31 -5.79 -19.07
C PRO A 153 8.32 -5.02 -19.95
N LEU A 154 9.59 -5.06 -19.56
CA LEU A 154 10.70 -4.49 -20.33
C LEU A 154 11.45 -5.56 -21.14
N VAL A 155 11.04 -6.82 -21.02
CA VAL A 155 11.45 -7.99 -21.80
C VAL A 155 10.22 -8.87 -22.02
N ASP A 156 10.31 -9.83 -22.93
CA ASP A 156 9.25 -10.83 -23.09
C ASP A 156 9.22 -11.74 -21.85
N LEU A 157 8.03 -12.06 -21.35
CA LEU A 157 7.84 -12.93 -20.19
C LEU A 157 7.34 -14.30 -20.67
N ASP A 158 8.23 -15.03 -21.34
CA ASP A 158 7.99 -16.38 -21.84
C ASP A 158 8.40 -17.47 -20.84
N GLU A 159 8.28 -18.74 -21.25
CA GLU A 159 8.60 -19.91 -20.42
C GLU A 159 10.06 -19.88 -19.90
N GLU A 160 11.00 -19.39 -20.69
CA GLU A 160 12.42 -19.32 -20.32
C GLU A 160 12.72 -18.14 -19.40
N THR A 161 12.21 -16.95 -19.75
CA THR A 161 12.43 -15.71 -19.00
C THR A 161 11.64 -15.67 -17.69
N GLY A 162 10.59 -16.49 -17.57
CA GLY A 162 9.74 -16.62 -16.40
C GLY A 162 8.42 -15.86 -16.58
N PRO A 163 7.32 -16.57 -16.91
CA PRO A 163 6.07 -15.94 -17.27
C PRO A 163 5.42 -15.22 -16.08
N LEU A 164 4.42 -14.40 -16.35
CA LEU A 164 3.49 -13.93 -15.32
C LEU A 164 2.18 -14.69 -15.51
N LEU A 165 1.89 -15.60 -14.58
CA LEU A 165 0.65 -16.35 -14.58
C LEU A 165 -0.42 -15.59 -13.80
N VAL A 166 -1.65 -15.63 -14.27
CA VAL A 166 -2.83 -14.98 -13.65
C VAL A 166 -3.99 -15.96 -13.59
N SER A 167 -4.88 -15.82 -12.61
CA SER A 167 -6.09 -16.66 -12.47
C SER A 167 -7.33 -15.84 -12.87
N PRO A 168 -7.92 -16.09 -14.06
CA PRO A 168 -9.09 -15.37 -14.52
C PRO A 168 -10.28 -15.52 -13.57
N GLY A 169 -10.88 -14.39 -13.19
CA GLY A 169 -12.06 -14.33 -12.33
C GLY A 169 -11.77 -14.52 -10.83
N SER A 170 -10.52 -14.78 -10.44
CA SER A 170 -10.14 -14.96 -9.03
C SER A 170 -10.39 -13.73 -8.16
N HIS A 171 -10.40 -12.54 -8.76
CA HIS A 171 -10.71 -11.28 -8.06
C HIS A 171 -12.11 -11.23 -7.46
N LYS A 172 -13.05 -12.02 -8.00
CA LYS A 172 -14.45 -12.12 -7.54
C LYS A 172 -14.62 -13.06 -6.34
N VAL A 173 -13.61 -13.89 -6.06
CA VAL A 173 -13.69 -14.89 -4.98
C VAL A 173 -13.46 -14.23 -3.62
N SER A 174 -12.56 -13.24 -3.57
CA SER A 174 -12.42 -12.41 -2.37
C SER A 174 -13.61 -11.45 -2.23
N ARG A 175 -14.11 -11.25 -1.01
CA ARG A 175 -15.27 -10.40 -0.75
C ARG A 175 -14.94 -9.29 0.24
N ILE A 176 -15.28 -8.05 -0.12
CA ILE A 176 -15.32 -6.94 0.81
C ILE A 176 -16.65 -7.02 1.56
N VAL A 177 -16.59 -7.18 2.89
CA VAL A 177 -17.78 -7.30 3.74
C VAL A 177 -17.78 -6.18 4.78
N PRO A 178 -18.91 -5.48 4.98
CA PRO A 178 -19.01 -4.48 6.03
C PRO A 178 -18.70 -5.10 7.39
N LEU A 179 -17.83 -4.43 8.15
CA LEU A 179 -17.64 -4.72 9.56
C LEU A 179 -18.59 -3.88 10.40
N ASN A 180 -18.75 -2.60 10.02
CA ASN A 180 -19.73 -1.65 10.50
C ASN A 180 -20.04 -0.62 9.40
N ASP A 181 -20.71 0.48 9.75
CA ASP A 181 -21.14 1.51 8.79
C ASP A 181 -19.98 2.29 8.15
N ARG A 182 -18.77 2.26 8.72
CA ARG A 182 -17.60 3.02 8.26
C ARG A 182 -16.46 2.17 7.73
N VAL A 183 -16.35 0.91 8.18
CA VAL A 183 -15.20 0.03 7.91
C VAL A 183 -15.65 -1.30 7.35
N SER A 184 -14.91 -1.79 6.37
CA SER A 184 -15.07 -3.12 5.81
C SER A 184 -13.83 -3.98 6.07
N ARG A 185 -14.03 -5.29 6.12
CA ARG A 185 -12.96 -6.28 6.12
C ARG A 185 -12.99 -7.07 4.81
N VAL A 186 -11.92 -7.80 4.54
CA VAL A 186 -11.85 -8.69 3.37
C VAL A 186 -11.88 -10.14 3.81
N GLU A 187 -12.81 -10.90 3.25
CA GLU A 187 -12.79 -12.35 3.23
C GLU A 187 -12.00 -12.78 2.00
N ARG A 188 -10.72 -13.11 2.21
CA ARG A 188 -9.80 -13.51 1.13
C ARG A 188 -10.18 -14.86 0.55
N ALA A 189 -10.01 -14.99 -0.75
CA ALA A 189 -10.02 -16.27 -1.44
C ALA A 189 -8.85 -17.16 -0.97
N SER A 190 -9.06 -18.47 -0.94
CA SER A 190 -8.00 -19.48 -0.84
C SER A 190 -7.63 -19.98 -2.24
N ALA A 191 -6.43 -20.54 -2.38
CA ALA A 191 -5.98 -21.16 -3.63
C ALA A 191 -6.86 -22.34 -4.10
N SER A 192 -7.58 -22.98 -3.19
CA SER A 192 -8.56 -24.03 -3.51
C SER A 192 -9.79 -23.52 -4.25
N ASP A 193 -10.05 -22.20 -4.20
CA ASP A 193 -11.31 -21.59 -4.60
C ASP A 193 -11.21 -20.85 -5.94
N ILE A 194 -10.01 -20.80 -6.52
CA ILE A 194 -9.70 -20.03 -7.73
C ILE A 194 -9.57 -20.94 -8.95
N ALA A 195 -9.73 -20.35 -10.13
CA ALA A 195 -9.40 -21.02 -11.39
C ALA A 195 -7.89 -21.30 -11.48
N PRO A 196 -7.45 -22.28 -12.28
CA PRO A 196 -6.03 -22.49 -12.56
C PRO A 196 -5.36 -21.21 -13.08
N LEU A 197 -4.11 -21.02 -12.68
CA LEU A 197 -3.26 -19.98 -13.20
C LEU A 197 -2.97 -20.25 -14.69
N VAL A 198 -3.07 -19.23 -15.53
CA VAL A 198 -2.78 -19.27 -16.97
C VAL A 198 -1.74 -18.21 -17.32
N ASP A 199 -0.94 -18.47 -18.36
CA ASP A 199 0.04 -17.50 -18.84
C ASP A 199 -0.66 -16.27 -19.46
N ALA A 200 -0.26 -15.07 -19.02
CA ALA A 200 -0.71 -13.82 -19.62
C ALA A 200 -0.04 -13.53 -20.99
N GLU A 201 1.01 -14.28 -21.33
CA GLU A 201 1.78 -14.18 -22.58
C GLU A 201 2.28 -12.74 -22.81
N LEU A 202 2.76 -12.09 -21.74
CA LEU A 202 3.18 -10.69 -21.79
C LEU A 202 4.49 -10.53 -22.57
N ARG A 203 4.49 -9.56 -23.48
CA ARG A 203 5.66 -9.18 -24.28
C ARG A 203 6.15 -7.79 -23.91
N ARG A 204 7.42 -7.50 -24.20
CA ARG A 204 7.98 -6.16 -24.05
C ARG A 204 7.09 -5.14 -24.76
N GLY A 205 6.68 -4.10 -24.02
CA GLY A 205 5.83 -3.04 -24.55
C GLY A 205 4.33 -3.23 -24.30
N ASP A 206 3.90 -4.40 -23.83
CA ASP A 206 2.55 -4.58 -23.31
C ASP A 206 2.34 -3.80 -22.00
N LEU A 207 1.07 -3.61 -21.64
CA LEU A 207 0.65 -3.05 -20.36
C LEU A 207 -0.44 -3.94 -19.77
N LEU A 208 -0.16 -4.52 -18.61
CA LEU A 208 -1.13 -5.31 -17.83
C LEU A 208 -1.68 -4.48 -16.68
N PHE A 209 -2.99 -4.36 -16.59
CA PHE A 209 -3.69 -3.97 -15.37
C PHE A 209 -4.16 -5.22 -14.64
N MET A 210 -3.99 -5.26 -13.31
CA MET A 210 -4.41 -6.41 -12.51
C MET A 210 -4.99 -5.96 -11.19
N SER A 211 -6.21 -6.40 -10.86
CA SER A 211 -6.86 -6.12 -9.59
C SER A 211 -6.04 -6.65 -8.41
N MET A 212 -6.10 -5.96 -7.27
CA MET A 212 -5.49 -6.41 -6.01
C MET A 212 -5.90 -7.83 -5.56
N PHE A 213 -7.08 -8.29 -5.99
CA PHE A 213 -7.60 -9.62 -5.66
C PHE A 213 -7.30 -10.69 -6.72
N THR A 214 -6.73 -10.30 -7.85
CA THR A 214 -6.36 -11.28 -8.89
C THR A 214 -5.16 -12.09 -8.40
N TRP A 215 -5.38 -13.40 -8.33
CA TRP A 215 -4.34 -14.36 -8.01
C TRP A 215 -3.36 -14.47 -9.17
N HIS A 216 -2.07 -14.44 -8.85
CA HIS A 216 -1.01 -14.45 -9.84
C HIS A 216 0.27 -15.09 -9.30
N GLU A 217 1.17 -15.45 -10.21
CA GLU A 217 2.48 -16.03 -9.93
C GLU A 217 3.50 -15.51 -10.93
N GLY A 218 4.65 -15.03 -10.45
CA GLY A 218 5.77 -14.66 -11.32
C GLY A 218 6.80 -15.77 -11.38
N GLY A 219 7.09 -16.28 -12.57
CA GLY A 219 8.07 -17.32 -12.81
C GLY A 219 9.49 -16.98 -12.35
N ALA A 220 10.30 -18.03 -12.17
CA ALA A 220 11.75 -17.90 -12.04
C ALA A 220 12.36 -17.48 -13.38
N ASN A 221 13.50 -16.79 -13.33
CA ASN A 221 14.23 -16.45 -14.55
C ASN A 221 15.17 -17.60 -14.92
N GLY A 222 14.79 -18.41 -15.89
CA GLY A 222 15.59 -19.52 -16.44
C GLY A 222 16.48 -19.12 -17.62
N SER A 223 16.33 -17.91 -18.15
CA SER A 223 17.07 -17.40 -19.31
C SER A 223 18.51 -17.01 -18.99
N ASP A 224 19.26 -16.64 -20.03
CA ASP A 224 20.62 -16.10 -19.94
C ASP A 224 20.70 -14.57 -19.82
N HIS A 225 19.55 -13.89 -19.73
CA HIS A 225 19.44 -12.43 -19.61
C HIS A 225 18.59 -12.01 -18.41
N ASP A 226 18.59 -10.70 -18.13
CA ASP A 226 17.77 -10.15 -17.04
C ASP A 226 16.27 -10.19 -17.39
N ARG A 227 15.46 -10.58 -16.41
CA ARG A 227 13.99 -10.49 -16.43
C ARG A 227 13.56 -9.27 -15.63
N PHE A 228 13.00 -8.25 -16.27
CA PHE A 228 12.64 -7.02 -15.55
C PHE A 228 11.47 -6.26 -16.15
N GLY A 229 10.86 -5.43 -15.30
CA GLY A 229 9.71 -4.61 -15.65
C GLY A 229 9.28 -3.71 -14.50
N LEU A 230 8.35 -2.81 -14.79
CA LEU A 230 7.69 -1.98 -13.80
C LEU A 230 6.43 -2.66 -13.26
N TYR A 231 6.15 -2.47 -11.98
CA TYR A 231 5.04 -3.06 -11.23
C TYR A 231 4.42 -1.99 -10.33
N ASN A 232 3.91 -0.93 -10.95
CA ASN A 232 3.38 0.21 -10.23
C ASN A 232 2.02 -0.11 -9.63
N LYS A 233 1.73 0.44 -8.45
CA LYS A 233 0.47 0.21 -7.73
C LYS A 233 -0.28 1.52 -7.62
N TYR A 234 -1.53 1.53 -8.03
CA TYR A 234 -2.41 2.69 -7.95
C TYR A 234 -3.66 2.36 -7.16
N ARG A 235 -4.09 3.27 -6.30
CA ARG A 235 -5.32 3.16 -5.50
C ARG A 235 -6.29 4.28 -5.85
N ALA A 236 -7.57 4.02 -5.67
CA ALA A 236 -8.58 5.06 -5.74
C ALA A 236 -8.39 6.08 -4.60
N LEU A 237 -8.67 7.35 -4.87
CA LEU A 237 -8.57 8.44 -3.89
C LEU A 237 -9.43 8.17 -2.65
N ASP A 238 -10.61 7.62 -2.86
CA ASP A 238 -11.63 7.32 -1.83
C ASP A 238 -11.44 5.96 -1.15
N ALA A 239 -10.33 5.26 -1.42
CA ALA A 239 -9.99 3.98 -0.79
C ALA A 239 -8.58 4.03 -0.17
N PRO A 240 -8.37 4.84 0.89
CA PRO A 240 -7.06 4.93 1.54
C PRO A 240 -6.64 3.56 2.10
N PRO A 241 -5.33 3.25 2.08
CA PRO A 241 -4.82 2.01 2.65
C PRO A 241 -4.99 2.02 4.17
N ALA A 242 -5.53 0.94 4.72
CA ALA A 242 -5.86 0.89 6.14
C ALA A 242 -4.64 1.04 7.07
N CYS A 243 -3.47 0.53 6.69
CA CYS A 243 -2.23 0.75 7.45
C CYS A 243 -1.56 2.11 7.17
N GLY A 244 -2.18 2.93 6.34
CA GLY A 244 -1.68 4.23 5.94
C GLY A 244 -0.78 4.18 4.71
N PRO A 245 -0.69 5.28 3.97
CA PRO A 245 0.06 5.35 2.73
C PRO A 245 1.56 5.33 2.99
N GLN A 246 2.32 4.89 1.98
CA GLN A 246 3.75 5.15 1.93
C GLN A 246 3.99 6.64 1.77
N LEU A 247 4.94 7.21 2.51
CA LEU A 247 5.45 8.53 2.19
C LEU A 247 6.45 8.41 1.04
N PHE A 248 6.19 9.15 -0.03
CA PHE A 248 7.14 9.36 -1.11
C PHE A 248 8.20 10.38 -0.66
N SER A 249 9.44 10.23 -1.11
CA SER A 249 10.47 11.23 -0.79
C SER A 249 10.20 12.58 -1.46
N GLU A 250 10.68 13.68 -0.87
CA GLU A 250 10.54 15.03 -1.46
C GLU A 250 11.15 15.09 -2.86
N ARG A 251 12.29 14.41 -3.05
CA ARG A 251 12.93 14.30 -4.37
C ARG A 251 12.04 13.64 -5.41
N THR A 252 11.26 12.61 -5.05
CA THR A 252 10.34 11.96 -5.98
C THR A 252 9.17 12.88 -6.31
N TYR A 253 8.60 13.54 -5.30
CA TYR A 253 7.55 14.53 -5.50
C TYR A 253 7.99 15.65 -6.46
N HIS A 254 9.22 16.15 -6.30
CA HIS A 254 9.79 17.18 -7.16
C HIS A 254 10.21 16.71 -8.56
N ALA A 255 10.47 15.41 -8.74
CA ALA A 255 10.82 14.84 -10.04
C ALA A 255 9.60 14.57 -10.95
N LEU A 256 8.39 14.48 -10.39
CA LEU A 256 7.15 14.38 -11.17
C LEU A 256 6.79 15.72 -11.82
N SER A 257 6.01 15.67 -12.91
CA SER A 257 5.46 16.90 -13.49
C SER A 257 4.53 17.63 -12.50
N GLU A 258 4.29 18.92 -12.73
CA GLU A 258 3.32 19.70 -11.91
C GLU A 258 1.93 19.04 -11.84
N LYS A 259 1.51 18.34 -12.91
CA LYS A 259 0.25 17.58 -12.90
C LYS A 259 0.40 16.24 -12.19
N GLY A 260 1.56 15.59 -12.31
CA GLY A 260 1.88 14.30 -11.69
C GLY A 260 2.00 14.35 -10.18
N LYS A 261 2.38 15.51 -9.61
CA LYS A 261 2.46 15.73 -8.16
C LYS A 261 1.19 15.32 -7.40
N ARG A 262 0.01 15.43 -8.02
CA ARG A 262 -1.26 14.97 -7.43
C ARG A 262 -1.29 13.48 -7.10
N LEU A 263 -0.46 12.66 -7.74
CA LEU A 263 -0.43 11.21 -7.57
C LEU A 263 0.20 10.80 -6.24
N VAL A 264 1.03 11.65 -5.65
CA VAL A 264 1.78 11.35 -4.43
C VAL A 264 1.50 12.41 -3.37
N PRO A 265 0.24 12.57 -2.92
CA PRO A 265 -0.13 13.62 -1.96
C PRO A 265 0.46 13.38 -0.57
N HIS A 266 0.97 12.17 -0.30
CA HIS A 266 1.67 11.83 0.93
C HIS A 266 3.16 11.74 0.61
N HIS A 267 3.89 12.81 0.87
CA HIS A 267 5.32 12.88 0.68
C HIS A 267 5.98 13.58 1.87
N SER A 268 7.15 13.09 2.26
CA SER A 268 8.03 13.69 3.26
C SER A 268 9.32 12.87 3.37
N ASP A 269 10.40 13.54 3.73
CA ASP A 269 11.64 12.89 4.20
C ASP A 269 11.76 12.92 5.74
N LEU A 270 10.73 13.41 6.44
CA LEU A 270 10.71 13.47 7.90
C LEU A 270 10.39 12.09 8.52
N PRO A 271 10.93 11.79 9.71
CA PRO A 271 10.62 10.55 10.43
C PRO A 271 9.17 10.52 10.91
N PHE A 272 8.64 9.31 11.16
CA PHE A 272 7.42 9.19 11.96
C PHE A 272 7.78 9.32 13.44
N THR A 273 7.25 10.34 14.10
CA THR A 273 7.56 10.67 15.50
C THR A 273 6.43 10.29 16.45
N GLU A 274 5.21 10.12 15.94
CA GLU A 274 4.05 9.78 16.75
C GLU A 274 2.98 9.02 15.95
N ALA A 275 2.21 8.18 16.63
CA ALA A 275 0.98 7.62 16.12
C ALA A 275 -0.17 7.88 17.11
N GLY A 276 -1.32 8.30 16.60
CA GLY A 276 -2.55 8.52 17.38
C GLY A 276 -3.69 7.61 16.92
N LEU A 277 -4.66 7.39 17.81
CA LEU A 277 -5.86 6.60 17.54
C LEU A 277 -7.11 7.37 17.97
N ILE A 278 -8.02 7.56 17.03
CA ILE A 278 -9.41 7.91 17.30
C ILE A 278 -10.12 6.62 17.72
N VAL A 279 -10.56 6.55 18.97
CA VAL A 279 -11.47 5.50 19.42
C VAL A 279 -12.87 6.09 19.45
N GLU A 280 -13.77 5.54 18.63
CA GLU A 280 -15.16 5.97 18.55
C GLU A 280 -16.09 4.92 19.17
N HIS A 281 -17.06 5.39 19.95
CA HIS A 281 -18.12 4.56 20.55
C HIS A 281 -19.39 5.38 20.70
N ASP A 282 -20.50 4.92 20.11
CA ASP A 282 -21.82 5.56 20.18
C ASP A 282 -21.78 7.07 19.82
N GLY A 283 -21.01 7.46 18.81
CA GLY A 283 -20.87 8.85 18.35
C GLY A 283 -19.91 9.72 19.17
N LYS A 284 -19.29 9.16 20.22
CA LYS A 284 -18.30 9.82 21.06
C LYS A 284 -16.89 9.38 20.73
N VAL A 285 -15.94 10.28 20.91
CA VAL A 285 -14.51 10.02 20.78
C VAL A 285 -13.84 10.02 22.14
N LEU A 286 -12.95 9.05 22.38
CA LEU A 286 -12.11 8.99 23.56
C LEU A 286 -10.95 9.99 23.45
N LEU A 287 -10.76 10.79 24.49
CA LEU A 287 -9.59 11.64 24.71
C LEU A 287 -8.87 11.25 26.00
N MET A 288 -7.56 11.47 26.02
CA MET A 288 -6.68 11.29 27.18
C MET A 288 -6.16 12.64 27.68
N ALA A 289 -6.04 12.78 28.99
CA ALA A 289 -5.46 13.97 29.60
C ALA A 289 -3.96 14.08 29.29
N ARG A 290 -3.46 15.30 29.03
CA ARG A 290 -2.03 15.58 28.86
C ARG A 290 -1.38 15.90 30.22
N ASP A 291 -0.09 15.59 30.36
CA ASP A 291 0.69 15.87 31.57
C ASP A 291 0.72 17.37 31.97
N HIS A 292 0.48 18.26 31.02
CA HIS A 292 0.51 19.72 31.21
C HIS A 292 -0.87 20.37 31.14
N GLY A 293 -1.94 19.58 31.20
CA GLY A 293 -3.32 20.04 31.02
C GLY A 293 -3.80 19.97 29.57
N GLY A 294 -5.12 19.92 29.39
CA GLY A 294 -5.75 19.67 28.10
C GLY A 294 -5.91 18.19 27.77
N TRP A 295 -6.34 17.94 26.55
CA TRP A 295 -6.75 16.65 26.01
C TRP A 295 -6.02 16.35 24.70
N GLN A 296 -5.83 15.07 24.41
CA GLN A 296 -5.28 14.57 23.15
C GLN A 296 -5.90 13.22 22.79
N LEU A 297 -5.76 12.81 21.54
CA LEU A 297 -6.08 11.42 21.16
C LEU A 297 -5.15 10.43 21.88
N PRO A 298 -5.65 9.23 22.26
CA PRO A 298 -4.78 8.10 22.64
C PRO A 298 -3.70 7.89 21.59
N GLY A 299 -2.47 7.61 22.01
CA GLY A 299 -1.35 7.53 21.08
C GLY A 299 -0.02 7.24 21.75
N ALA A 300 1.03 7.19 20.96
CA ALA A 300 2.38 6.91 21.42
C ALA A 300 3.44 7.54 20.52
N PRO A 301 4.62 7.87 21.07
CA PRO A 301 5.79 8.16 20.27
C PRO A 301 6.10 7.00 19.31
N ALA A 302 6.49 7.35 18.09
CA ALA A 302 7.00 6.41 17.10
C ALA A 302 8.52 6.58 16.98
N SER A 303 9.22 5.49 16.71
CA SER A 303 10.69 5.47 16.55
C SER A 303 11.07 4.98 15.15
N ILE A 304 10.56 5.63 14.11
CA ILE A 304 10.85 5.28 12.71
C ILE A 304 11.60 6.45 12.06
N ASP A 305 12.93 6.37 12.12
CA ASP A 305 13.85 7.41 11.62
C ASP A 305 13.75 7.61 10.10
N SER A 306 13.40 6.55 9.38
CA SER A 306 13.25 6.57 7.92
C SER A 306 11.83 6.18 7.59
N PRO A 307 11.00 7.08 7.03
CA PRO A 307 9.66 6.72 6.58
C PRO A 307 9.70 5.79 5.36
N THR A 308 10.90 5.42 4.87
CA THR A 308 11.12 4.62 3.67
C THR A 308 11.10 3.11 3.95
N GLY A 309 10.47 2.34 3.06
CA GLY A 309 10.47 0.88 3.06
C GLY A 309 9.10 0.22 3.24
N GLN A 310 8.93 -0.99 2.68
CA GLN A 310 7.64 -1.69 2.58
C GLN A 310 7.01 -2.17 3.90
N GLY A 311 7.71 -2.02 5.03
CA GLY A 311 7.26 -2.48 6.36
C GLY A 311 6.86 -1.38 7.33
N VAL A 312 7.24 -0.12 7.05
CA VAL A 312 7.13 1.03 7.97
C VAL A 312 5.71 1.21 8.50
N THR A 313 4.72 1.06 7.62
CA THR A 313 3.31 1.27 7.96
C THR A 313 2.77 0.21 8.93
N SER A 314 3.18 -1.06 8.78
CA SER A 314 2.81 -2.12 9.72
C SER A 314 3.57 -2.07 11.04
N GLU A 315 4.81 -1.59 11.00
CA GLU A 315 5.63 -1.37 12.19
C GLU A 315 5.00 -0.28 13.07
N LEU A 316 4.52 0.80 12.46
CA LEU A 316 3.85 1.88 13.18
C LEU A 316 2.56 1.41 13.86
N ILE A 317 1.76 0.55 13.20
CA ILE A 317 0.61 -0.10 13.85
C ILE A 317 1.09 -0.96 15.03
N GLY A 318 2.14 -1.76 14.86
CA GLY A 318 2.67 -2.59 15.94
C GLY A 318 3.13 -1.80 17.17
N GLN A 319 3.83 -0.69 16.97
CA GLN A 319 4.24 0.21 18.06
C GLN A 319 3.01 0.81 18.79
N LEU A 320 2.00 1.24 18.03
CA LEU A 320 0.77 1.79 18.57
C LEU A 320 -0.08 0.73 19.31
N GLU A 321 -0.18 -0.50 18.78
CA GLU A 321 -0.87 -1.62 19.43
C GLU A 321 -0.32 -1.89 20.84
N VAL A 322 1.01 -1.93 20.99
CA VAL A 322 1.67 -2.15 22.29
C VAL A 322 1.36 -1.02 23.26
N ALA A 323 1.51 0.23 22.82
CA ALA A 323 1.30 1.38 23.70
C ALA A 323 -0.16 1.57 24.12
N LEU A 324 -1.11 1.25 23.24
CA LEU A 324 -2.53 1.29 23.58
C LEU A 324 -2.93 0.15 24.52
N LEU A 325 -2.34 -1.03 24.39
CA LEU A 325 -2.55 -2.10 25.37
C LEU A 325 -2.08 -1.66 26.77
N ASP A 326 -0.91 -1.01 26.85
CA ASP A 326 -0.36 -0.53 28.12
C ASP A 326 -1.21 0.60 28.75
N SER A 327 -1.77 1.49 27.92
CA SER A 327 -2.50 2.68 28.39
C SER A 327 -4.01 2.47 28.57
N LEU A 328 -4.66 1.68 27.72
CA LEU A 328 -6.10 1.42 27.75
C LEU A 328 -6.43 0.06 28.39
N GLY A 329 -5.47 -0.86 28.53
CA GLY A 329 -5.69 -2.19 29.07
C GLY A 329 -6.49 -3.13 28.16
N VAL A 330 -6.71 -2.73 26.90
CA VAL A 330 -7.51 -3.48 25.91
C VAL A 330 -6.71 -3.59 24.62
N GLU A 331 -6.78 -4.76 24.00
CA GLU A 331 -6.18 -5.01 22.69
C GLU A 331 -7.02 -4.38 21.57
N ILE A 332 -6.37 -3.63 20.68
CA ILE A 332 -7.03 -3.09 19.49
C ILE A 332 -6.88 -4.10 18.33
N PRO A 333 -7.98 -4.69 17.83
CA PRO A 333 -7.91 -5.80 16.87
C PRO A 333 -7.57 -5.36 15.44
N TRP A 334 -7.86 -4.12 15.08
CA TRP A 334 -7.58 -3.52 13.78
C TRP A 334 -7.59 -2.00 13.90
N MET A 335 -6.95 -1.32 12.95
CA MET A 335 -6.94 0.13 12.84
C MET A 335 -7.15 0.55 11.39
N THR A 336 -7.60 1.77 11.13
CA THR A 336 -7.70 2.29 9.76
C THR A 336 -7.14 3.71 9.66
N PHE A 337 -6.37 4.00 8.62
CA PHE A 337 -5.73 5.29 8.43
C PHE A 337 -6.75 6.42 8.25
N VAL A 338 -6.51 7.55 8.92
CA VAL A 338 -7.32 8.77 8.80
C VAL A 338 -6.51 9.91 8.19
N ALA A 339 -5.35 10.23 8.78
CA ALA A 339 -4.58 11.39 8.36
C ALA A 339 -3.08 11.29 8.73
N ASP A 340 -2.27 12.07 8.04
CA ASP A 340 -0.90 12.41 8.43
C ASP A 340 -0.86 13.91 8.79
N CYS A 341 -0.31 14.23 9.95
CA CYS A 341 -0.07 15.59 10.43
C CYS A 341 1.45 15.85 10.40
N PHE A 342 1.86 17.00 9.89
CA PHE A 342 3.27 17.33 9.67
C PHE A 342 3.67 18.51 10.54
N ASP A 343 4.77 18.37 11.29
CA ASP A 343 5.41 19.49 11.98
C ASP A 343 6.92 19.55 11.68
N ALA A 344 7.63 20.44 12.36
CA ALA A 344 9.07 20.61 12.15
C ALA A 344 9.92 19.41 12.65
N ASN A 345 9.36 18.54 13.49
CA ASN A 345 10.04 17.44 14.15
C ASN A 345 9.74 16.09 13.47
N GLY A 346 8.59 15.94 12.82
CA GLY A 346 8.23 14.69 12.18
C GLY A 346 6.80 14.63 11.64
N VAL A 347 6.42 13.40 11.31
CA VAL A 347 5.08 13.02 10.88
C VAL A 347 4.37 12.31 12.03
N ARG A 348 3.18 12.78 12.37
CA ARG A 348 2.23 12.10 13.25
C ARG A 348 1.14 11.44 12.41
N ARG A 349 1.01 10.12 12.48
CA ARG A 349 -0.05 9.39 11.77
C ARG A 349 -1.23 9.12 12.70
N VAL A 350 -2.43 9.49 12.25
CA VAL A 350 -3.67 9.22 12.99
C VAL A 350 -4.45 8.09 12.34
N TYR A 351 -4.81 7.11 13.16
CA TYR A 351 -5.70 5.99 12.82
C TYR A 351 -7.06 6.16 13.51
N ALA A 352 -8.03 5.33 13.14
CA ALA A 352 -9.30 5.17 13.82
C ALA A 352 -9.63 3.70 14.11
N TYR A 353 -10.40 3.49 15.17
CA TYR A 353 -10.99 2.23 15.58
C TYR A 353 -12.42 2.49 16.09
N SER A 354 -13.35 1.61 15.71
CA SER A 354 -14.75 1.65 16.15
C SER A 354 -14.95 0.61 17.26
N ASP A 355 -15.23 1.05 18.48
CA ASP A 355 -15.46 0.19 19.64
C ASP A 355 -16.93 -0.26 19.70
N ASP A 356 -17.36 -0.98 18.65
CA ASP A 356 -18.76 -1.38 18.47
C ASP A 356 -19.29 -2.30 19.58
N GLN A 357 -18.39 -2.95 20.33
CA GLN A 357 -18.72 -3.84 21.45
C GLN A 357 -18.58 -3.15 22.82
N GLY A 358 -18.13 -1.88 22.87
CA GLY A 358 -17.95 -1.13 24.10
C GLY A 358 -16.84 -1.65 25.02
N ALA A 359 -15.92 -2.47 24.51
CA ALA A 359 -14.88 -3.08 25.35
C ALA A 359 -13.93 -2.02 25.93
N ILE A 360 -13.62 -0.98 25.16
CA ILE A 360 -12.81 0.15 25.62
C ILE A 360 -13.69 1.06 26.49
N ALA A 361 -14.90 1.38 26.06
CA ALA A 361 -15.84 2.20 26.85
C ALA A 361 -16.07 1.67 28.27
N GLU A 362 -16.10 0.34 28.46
CA GLU A 362 -16.17 -0.31 29.77
C GLU A 362 -14.85 -0.28 30.55
N ALA A 363 -13.72 -0.42 29.85
CA ALA A 363 -12.39 -0.54 30.47
C ALA A 363 -11.81 0.81 30.93
N VAL A 364 -11.98 1.89 30.16
CA VAL A 364 -11.44 3.21 30.49
C VAL A 364 -12.44 4.08 31.22
N SER A 365 -12.14 4.32 32.50
CA SER A 365 -12.86 5.25 33.36
C SER A 365 -11.89 6.04 34.23
N GLY A 366 -12.32 7.21 34.69
CA GLY A 366 -11.55 8.06 35.62
C GLY A 366 -11.07 9.38 35.01
N PRO A 367 -10.36 10.20 35.81
CA PRO A 367 -10.06 11.59 35.46
C PRO A 367 -9.05 11.75 34.31
N GLY A 368 -8.31 10.68 33.96
CA GLY A 368 -7.37 10.67 32.83
C GLY A 368 -8.04 10.49 31.46
N PHE A 369 -9.33 10.20 31.42
CA PHE A 369 -10.07 9.89 30.20
C PHE A 369 -11.32 10.75 30.08
N ARG A 370 -11.69 11.09 28.85
CA ARG A 370 -12.92 11.83 28.56
C ARG A 370 -13.51 11.37 27.24
N TRP A 371 -14.78 10.97 27.28
CA TRP A 371 -15.58 10.74 26.07
C TRP A 371 -16.27 12.04 25.67
N VAL A 372 -16.11 12.43 24.40
CA VAL A 372 -16.60 13.71 23.89
C VAL A 372 -17.40 13.46 22.62
N GLU A 373 -18.62 14.00 22.57
CA GLU A 373 -19.43 14.03 21.35
C GLU A 373 -18.72 14.81 20.24
N SER A 374 -18.99 14.50 18.97
CA SER A 374 -18.33 15.18 17.85
C SER A 374 -18.53 16.72 17.84
N ASP A 375 -19.66 17.22 18.35
CA ASP A 375 -19.93 18.66 18.47
C ASP A 375 -19.16 19.34 19.63
N GLY A 376 -18.82 18.57 20.67
CA GLY A 376 -18.00 19.00 21.79
C GLY A 376 -16.53 19.24 21.42
N VAL A 377 -16.05 18.63 20.33
CA VAL A 377 -14.67 18.78 19.84
C VAL A 377 -14.36 20.25 19.52
N THR A 378 -15.27 20.96 18.85
CA THR A 378 -15.09 22.39 18.52
C THR A 378 -14.94 23.24 19.77
N THR A 379 -15.72 22.95 20.82
CA THR A 379 -15.64 23.69 22.10
C THR A 379 -14.27 23.50 22.76
N LEU A 380 -13.69 22.30 22.70
CA LEU A 380 -12.36 22.03 23.26
C LEU A 380 -11.25 22.74 22.50
N VAL A 381 -11.36 22.85 21.18
CA VAL A 381 -10.41 23.61 20.36
C VAL A 381 -10.49 25.10 20.68
N GLU A 382 -11.70 25.66 20.79
CA GLU A 382 -11.91 27.07 21.15
C GLU A 382 -11.39 27.42 22.54
N ALA A 383 -11.46 26.46 23.47
CA ALA A 383 -10.90 26.59 24.82
C ALA A 383 -9.38 26.30 24.89
N GLU A 384 -8.72 26.03 23.76
CA GLU A 384 -7.32 25.60 23.67
C GLU A 384 -7.01 24.32 24.49
N GLU A 385 -8.04 23.52 24.76
CA GLU A 385 -7.93 22.26 25.49
C GLU A 385 -7.65 21.06 24.57
N LEU A 386 -7.86 21.18 23.26
CA LEU A 386 -7.55 20.13 22.27
C LEU A 386 -6.78 20.72 21.09
N GLY A 387 -5.74 20.02 20.64
CA GLY A 387 -4.96 20.42 19.47
C GLY A 387 -5.78 20.43 18.18
N ARG A 388 -5.49 21.38 17.29
CA ARG A 388 -6.21 21.51 16.02
C ARG A 388 -6.08 20.27 15.13
N ASP A 389 -4.90 19.66 15.12
CA ASP A 389 -4.62 18.45 14.33
C ASP A 389 -5.48 17.25 14.77
N ASP A 390 -5.68 17.06 16.08
CA ASP A 390 -6.59 16.04 16.62
C ASP A 390 -8.03 16.30 16.18
N ALA A 391 -8.48 17.55 16.29
CA ALA A 391 -9.83 17.92 15.90
C ALA A 391 -10.06 17.78 14.38
N ASP A 392 -9.09 18.16 13.55
CA ASP A 392 -9.14 18.01 12.10
C ASP A 392 -9.19 16.50 11.73
N ALA A 393 -8.41 15.65 12.40
CA ALA A 393 -8.46 14.20 12.21
C ALA A 393 -9.81 13.58 12.63
N ILE A 394 -10.38 14.01 13.77
CA ILE A 394 -11.74 13.59 14.20
C ILE A 394 -12.79 14.04 13.19
N GLY A 395 -12.65 15.27 12.66
CA GLY A 395 -13.50 15.78 11.59
C GLY A 395 -13.43 14.93 10.33
N LEU A 396 -12.23 14.56 9.88
CA LEU A 396 -12.01 13.67 8.74
C LEU A 396 -12.60 12.28 8.94
N TRP A 397 -12.41 11.69 10.13
CA TRP A 397 -13.05 10.43 10.50
C TRP A 397 -14.58 10.50 10.42
N SER A 398 -15.15 11.64 10.84
CA SER A 398 -16.59 11.87 10.89
C SER A 398 -17.21 12.22 9.53
N SER A 399 -16.42 12.78 8.60
CA SER A 399 -16.81 13.24 7.27
C SER A 399 -17.18 12.14 6.26
N GLU A 400 -17.46 12.53 5.00
CA GLU A 400 -18.00 11.71 3.90
C GLU A 400 -17.34 10.31 3.72
N PRO A 401 -18.10 9.33 3.18
CA PRO A 401 -17.69 7.94 3.13
C PRO A 401 -16.51 7.73 2.17
N CYS A 402 -15.46 7.15 2.71
CA CYS A 402 -14.40 6.50 1.96
C CYS A 402 -14.46 5.00 2.24
N LEU A 403 -14.00 4.19 1.29
CA LEU A 403 -13.98 2.75 1.40
C LEU A 403 -12.79 2.32 2.29
N ARG A 404 -13.03 2.24 3.60
CA ARG A 404 -12.00 1.93 4.60
C ARG A 404 -11.88 0.43 4.86
N GLY A 405 -10.64 -0.05 4.83
CA GLY A 405 -10.28 -1.41 5.23
C GLY A 405 -9.83 -1.50 6.69
N THR A 406 -9.53 -2.73 7.11
CA THR A 406 -8.84 -3.04 8.37
C THR A 406 -7.33 -3.18 8.15
N GLY A 407 -6.56 -2.45 8.94
CA GLY A 407 -5.10 -2.49 9.00
C GLY A 407 -4.65 -3.22 10.26
N GLU A 408 -3.55 -3.97 10.15
CA GLU A 408 -3.02 -4.81 11.24
C GLU A 408 -1.49 -4.73 11.26
N SER A 409 -0.87 -5.03 12.41
CA SER A 409 0.55 -5.33 12.46
C SER A 409 0.87 -6.62 11.69
N SER A 410 2.10 -6.73 11.16
CA SER A 410 2.49 -7.92 10.39
C SER A 410 2.40 -9.20 11.23
N GLU A 411 2.72 -9.11 12.52
CA GLU A 411 2.63 -10.25 13.45
C GLU A 411 1.19 -10.72 13.65
N ARG A 412 0.23 -9.80 13.80
CA ARG A 412 -1.19 -10.13 13.92
C ARG A 412 -1.72 -10.79 12.65
N ALA A 413 -1.49 -10.15 11.51
CA ALA A 413 -1.97 -10.63 10.21
C ALA A 413 -1.48 -12.05 9.88
N LYS A 414 -0.23 -12.38 10.28
CA LYS A 414 0.36 -13.71 10.08
C LYS A 414 -0.04 -14.73 11.14
N ARG A 415 -0.28 -14.32 12.40
CA ARG A 415 -0.77 -15.22 13.46
C ARG A 415 -2.15 -15.78 13.16
N VAL A 416 -3.06 -14.95 12.65
CA VAL A 416 -4.42 -15.38 12.26
C VAL A 416 -4.37 -16.46 11.17
N ALA A 417 -3.38 -16.42 10.28
CA ALA A 417 -3.18 -17.43 9.26
C ALA A 417 -2.70 -18.78 9.82
N GLY A 418 -1.87 -18.79 10.88
CA GLY A 418 -1.38 -20.02 11.50
C GLY A 418 -2.38 -20.76 12.39
N ALA A 419 -3.54 -20.15 12.66
CA ALA A 419 -4.59 -20.69 13.54
C ALA A 419 -5.77 -21.33 12.77
N ARG A 420 -5.73 -21.37 11.44
CA ARG A 420 -6.80 -21.92 10.59
C ARG A 420 -6.43 -23.25 9.95
#